data_AF-A0A932ZQX2-F1
#
_entry.id   AF-A0A932ZQX2-F1
#
_cell.length_a   1.000
_cell.length_b   1.000
_cell.length_c   1.000
_cell.angle_alpha   90.00
_cell.angle_beta   90.00
_cell.angle_gamma   90.00
#
_symmetry.space_group_name_H-M   'P 1'
#
loop_
_entity.id
_entity.type
_entity.pdbx_description
1 polymer ?
#
loop_
_entity_poly.entity_id
_entity_poly.type
_entity_poly.pdbx_seq_one_letter_code
_entity_poly.pdbx_strand_id
1 'polypeptide(L)'
;MRLRTCDPGPTDTILGVGSRSGQALVFGALTLFVLTAFCVMCFNVGWISVRRMQIQHAADHAAYAGALAQANVVSEVAWLNEGMAYCYYAAMRYAVDDVVHGTLNEFALHQPVPATVAVIGEDAQTLYAQSYAGGSEWIPRLKHWMEKLSNIEFGMAAVAPALVRKEIFRVVHETLGVDPSTGDPSVQVAIFPDIPYAPDPGGNYTLTITRQGNSGWRLEGSDGFWIEILITGPDSYSVTSSTGTTFTVDRLSDDHYRVTTPDGTIDLQNLDGLGWVVTSSGGANFTITPGANGGWSINGQEYRRGPDGTLEQFNGGAWQSMGSSDTLTID
;
A
#
# COMPACT_ATOMS: atom_id res chain seq x y z
N MET A 1 29.96 43.90 -104.61
CA MET A 1 31.23 43.28 -104.18
C MET A 1 31.51 43.79 -102.77
N ARG A 2 31.49 43.04 -101.67
CA ARG A 2 31.64 41.59 -101.41
C ARG A 2 30.46 41.07 -100.57
N LEU A 3 29.91 39.94 -101.01
CA LEU A 3 29.04 39.05 -100.23
C LEU A 3 29.88 38.43 -99.11
N ARG A 4 29.48 38.63 -97.86
CA ARG A 4 30.06 37.95 -96.70
C ARG A 4 29.22 36.70 -96.46
N THR A 5 29.77 35.56 -96.87
CA THR A 5 29.23 34.22 -96.72
C THR A 5 29.12 33.87 -95.24
N CYS A 6 27.93 33.46 -94.82
CA CYS A 6 27.69 32.74 -93.57
C CYS A 6 28.53 31.48 -93.56
N ASP A 7 29.41 31.36 -92.56
CA ASP A 7 30.11 30.13 -92.23
C ASP A 7 29.31 29.43 -91.13
N PRO A 8 28.73 28.24 -91.36
CA PRO A 8 28.09 27.46 -90.31
C PRO A 8 29.20 26.90 -89.43
N GLY A 9 29.45 27.57 -88.30
CA GLY A 9 30.31 27.05 -87.24
C GLY A 9 29.85 25.64 -86.84
N PRO A 10 30.80 24.74 -86.54
CA PRO A 10 30.55 23.32 -86.41
C PRO A 10 29.46 23.05 -85.39
N THR A 11 28.37 22.47 -85.89
CA THR A 11 27.25 21.95 -85.12
C THR A 11 27.76 20.96 -84.08
N ASP A 12 27.29 21.19 -82.85
CA ASP A 12 27.39 20.31 -81.70
C ASP A 12 27.26 18.82 -82.06
N THR A 13 28.37 18.09 -81.91
CA THR A 13 28.30 16.71 -81.47
C THR A 13 29.48 16.43 -80.55
N ILE A 14 29.54 17.15 -79.43
CA ILE A 14 30.16 16.60 -78.23
C ILE A 14 29.39 15.31 -77.96
N LEU A 15 30.02 14.17 -78.26
CA LEU A 15 29.58 12.83 -77.93
C LEU A 15 29.50 12.68 -76.41
N GLY A 16 28.47 13.28 -75.79
CA GLY A 16 28.02 13.05 -74.42
C GLY A 16 27.35 11.68 -74.25
N VAL A 17 27.64 10.73 -75.14
CA VAL A 17 27.15 9.35 -75.07
C VAL A 17 27.94 8.54 -74.03
N GLY A 18 29.09 9.03 -73.56
CA GLY A 18 29.84 8.44 -72.45
C GLY A 18 29.34 8.81 -71.03
N SER A 19 28.55 9.89 -70.89
CA SER A 19 28.16 10.42 -69.56
C SER A 19 26.90 9.78 -68.96
N ARG A 20 26.00 9.21 -69.77
CA ARG A 20 24.70 8.69 -69.28
C ARG A 20 24.82 7.31 -68.63
N SER A 21 25.71 6.46 -69.14
CA SER A 21 25.95 5.12 -68.58
C SER A 21 26.63 5.17 -67.20
N GLY A 22 27.60 6.07 -67.03
CA GLY A 22 28.25 6.29 -65.72
C GLY A 22 27.30 6.86 -64.67
N GLN A 23 26.41 7.78 -65.04
CA GLN A 23 25.41 8.35 -64.13
C GLN A 23 24.39 7.31 -63.64
N ALA A 24 23.95 6.40 -64.50
CA ALA A 24 23.04 5.31 -64.11
C ALA A 24 23.69 4.35 -63.11
N LEU A 25 24.98 4.03 -63.28
CA LEU A 25 25.73 3.17 -62.37
C LEU A 25 25.91 3.84 -61.00
N VAL A 26 26.28 5.12 -60.96
CA VAL A 26 26.39 5.87 -59.70
C VAL A 26 25.05 5.95 -58.99
N PHE A 27 23.96 6.20 -59.72
CA PHE A 27 22.62 6.22 -59.14
C PHE A 27 22.23 4.86 -58.55
N GLY A 28 22.48 3.76 -59.26
CA GLY A 28 22.23 2.41 -58.77
C GLY A 28 23.08 2.04 -57.54
N ALA A 29 24.36 2.45 -57.52
CA ALA A 29 25.23 2.22 -56.38
C ALA A 29 24.77 3.02 -55.15
N LEU A 30 24.33 4.27 -55.34
CA LEU A 30 23.86 5.11 -54.25
C LEU A 30 22.52 4.61 -53.68
N THR A 31 21.59 4.15 -54.52
CA THR A 31 20.33 3.57 -54.04
C THR A 31 20.55 2.26 -53.29
N LEU A 32 21.44 1.38 -53.78
CA LEU A 32 21.83 0.16 -53.06
C LEU A 32 22.49 0.49 -51.72
N PHE A 33 23.39 1.47 -51.68
CA PHE A 33 24.03 1.91 -50.44
C PHE A 33 23.00 2.43 -49.42
N VAL A 34 22.05 3.27 -49.84
CA VAL A 34 20.98 3.77 -48.98
C VAL A 34 20.10 2.62 -48.48
N LEU A 35 19.74 1.67 -49.34
CA LEU A 35 18.98 0.47 -48.96
C LEU A 35 19.74 -0.37 -47.92
N THR A 36 21.03 -0.61 -48.13
CA THR A 36 21.87 -1.35 -47.16
C THR A 36 21.95 -0.61 -45.82
N ALA A 37 22.19 0.70 -45.83
CA ALA A 37 22.21 1.51 -44.61
C ALA A 37 20.87 1.46 -43.87
N PHE A 38 19.75 1.52 -44.59
CA PHE A 38 18.41 1.38 -44.02
C PHE A 38 18.19 -0.02 -43.40
N CYS A 39 18.61 -1.09 -44.08
CA CYS A 39 18.54 -2.44 -43.53
C CYS A 39 19.34 -2.60 -42.22
N VAL A 40 20.56 -2.06 -42.17
CA VAL A 40 21.38 -2.07 -40.95
C VAL A 40 20.73 -1.27 -39.83
N MET A 41 20.16 -0.10 -40.14
CA MET A 41 19.41 0.69 -39.16
C MET A 41 18.20 -0.07 -38.61
N CYS A 42 17.37 -0.68 -39.47
CA CYS A 42 16.22 -1.48 -39.05
C CYS A 42 16.63 -2.66 -38.17
N PHE A 43 17.74 -3.34 -38.49
CA PHE A 43 18.28 -4.42 -37.68
C PHE A 43 18.71 -3.93 -36.28
N ASN A 44 19.43 -2.80 -36.22
CA ASN A 44 19.86 -2.22 -34.95
C ASN A 44 18.67 -1.77 -34.08
N VAL A 45 17.65 -1.16 -34.68
CA VAL A 45 16.41 -0.78 -33.98
C VAL A 45 15.67 -2.02 -33.47
N GLY A 46 15.56 -3.07 -34.29
CA GLY A 46 14.97 -4.35 -33.88
C GLY A 46 15.69 -4.97 -32.68
N TRP A 47 17.03 -4.99 -32.71
CA TRP A 47 17.84 -5.50 -31.60
C TRP A 47 17.64 -4.71 -30.30
N ILE A 48 17.63 -3.37 -30.38
CA ILE A 48 17.37 -2.51 -29.23
C ILE A 48 15.95 -2.72 -28.70
N SER A 49 14.95 -2.89 -29.57
CA SER A 49 13.57 -3.13 -29.19
C SER A 49 13.39 -4.44 -28.44
N VAL A 50 13.99 -5.53 -28.93
CA VAL A 50 13.96 -6.84 -28.25
C VAL A 50 14.60 -6.75 -26.88
N ARG A 51 15.78 -6.11 -26.77
CA ARG A 51 16.48 -5.94 -25.49
C ARG A 51 15.64 -5.13 -24.49
N ARG A 52 14.96 -4.06 -24.92
CA ARG A 52 14.07 -3.28 -24.06
C ARG A 52 12.89 -4.10 -23.56
N MET A 53 12.27 -4.89 -24.44
CA MET A 53 11.15 -5.77 -24.07
C MET A 53 11.59 -6.85 -23.07
N GLN A 54 12.77 -7.44 -23.25
CA GLN A 54 13.33 -8.40 -22.29
C GLN A 54 13.59 -7.78 -20.92
N ILE A 55 14.13 -6.55 -20.88
CA ILE A 55 14.35 -5.83 -19.61
C ILE A 55 13.03 -5.50 -18.92
N GLN A 56 12.00 -5.07 -19.67
CA GLN A 56 10.67 -4.82 -19.11
C GLN A 56 10.05 -6.09 -18.55
N HIS A 57 10.08 -7.19 -19.30
CA HIS A 57 9.58 -8.47 -18.83
C HIS A 57 10.34 -8.94 -17.58
N ALA A 58 11.67 -8.82 -17.56
CA ALA A 58 12.46 -9.13 -16.36
C ALA A 58 12.07 -8.25 -15.17
N ALA A 59 11.84 -6.95 -15.39
CA ALA A 59 11.40 -6.04 -14.33
C ALA A 59 10.01 -6.41 -13.78
N ASP A 60 9.05 -6.74 -14.64
CA ASP A 60 7.69 -7.13 -14.24
C ASP A 60 7.70 -8.45 -13.45
N HIS A 61 8.45 -9.44 -13.93
CA HIS A 61 8.63 -10.72 -13.21
C HIS A 61 9.31 -10.52 -11.86
N ALA A 62 10.31 -9.65 -11.78
CA ALA A 62 11.00 -9.33 -10.54
C ALA A 62 10.07 -8.62 -9.55
N ALA A 63 9.30 -7.64 -10.01
CA ALA A 63 8.31 -6.95 -9.19
C ALA A 63 7.27 -7.92 -8.64
N TYR A 64 6.74 -8.82 -9.47
CA TYR A 64 5.80 -9.85 -9.05
C TYR A 64 6.40 -10.82 -8.03
N ALA A 65 7.62 -11.30 -8.26
CA ALA A 65 8.30 -12.20 -7.34
C ALA A 65 8.62 -11.53 -5.99
N GLY A 66 9.04 -10.27 -6.02
CA GLY A 66 9.24 -9.46 -4.81
C GLY A 66 7.94 -9.29 -4.01
N ALA A 67 6.85 -8.92 -4.69
CA ALA A 67 5.54 -8.79 -4.07
C ALA A 67 5.04 -10.12 -3.49
N LEU A 68 5.26 -11.24 -4.18
CA LEU A 68 4.88 -12.57 -3.69
C LEU A 68 5.69 -12.98 -2.45
N ALA A 69 7.02 -12.78 -2.48
CA ALA A 69 7.87 -13.05 -1.32
C ALA A 69 7.46 -12.20 -0.12
N GLN A 70 7.16 -10.92 -0.35
CA GLN A 70 6.66 -10.00 0.65
C GLN A 70 5.32 -10.45 1.23
N ALA A 71 4.36 -10.82 0.38
CA ALA A 71 3.05 -11.32 0.80
C ALA A 71 3.17 -12.59 1.67
N ASN A 72 4.08 -13.50 1.31
CA ASN A 72 4.34 -14.69 2.12
C ASN A 72 4.87 -14.34 3.50
N VAL A 73 5.84 -13.42 3.62
CA VAL A 73 6.37 -13.02 4.93
C VAL A 73 5.29 -12.36 5.79
N VAL A 74 4.47 -11.48 5.20
CA VAL A 74 3.34 -10.85 5.90
C VAL A 74 2.33 -11.90 6.39
N SER A 75 2.03 -12.90 5.56
CA SER A 75 1.14 -14.00 5.92
C SER A 75 1.68 -14.77 7.12
N GLU A 76 2.97 -15.13 7.13
CA GLU A 76 3.59 -15.83 8.27
C GLU A 76 3.61 -14.99 9.55
N VAL A 77 3.86 -13.68 9.44
CA VAL A 77 3.76 -12.75 10.58
C VAL A 77 2.33 -12.70 11.13
N ALA A 78 1.31 -12.73 10.28
CA ALA A 78 -0.09 -12.81 10.72
C ALA A 78 -0.37 -14.12 11.48
N TRP A 79 0.15 -15.26 11.02
CA TRP A 79 0.03 -16.54 11.72
C TRP A 79 0.70 -16.52 13.11
N LEU A 80 1.88 -15.89 13.23
CA LEU A 80 2.55 -15.72 14.51
C LEU A 80 1.74 -14.84 15.47
N ASN A 81 1.15 -13.76 14.96
CA ASN A 81 0.27 -12.87 15.73
C ASN A 81 -0.98 -13.59 16.25
N GLU A 82 -1.60 -14.43 15.42
CA GLU A 82 -2.72 -15.29 15.86
C GLU A 82 -2.28 -16.27 16.94
N GLY A 83 -1.10 -16.88 16.80
CA GLY A 83 -0.51 -17.75 17.83
C GLY A 83 -0.29 -17.03 19.16
N MET A 84 0.23 -15.79 19.14
CA MET A 84 0.40 -14.97 20.34
C MET A 84 -0.94 -14.59 20.98
N ALA A 85 -1.95 -14.25 20.17
CA ALA A 85 -3.30 -13.96 20.66
C ALA A 85 -3.92 -15.19 21.35
N TYR A 86 -3.71 -16.39 20.81
CA TYR A 86 -4.14 -17.64 21.44
C TYR A 86 -3.43 -17.88 22.79
N CYS A 87 -2.11 -17.68 22.85
CA CYS A 87 -1.38 -17.78 24.12
C CYS A 87 -1.89 -16.78 25.17
N TYR A 88 -2.16 -15.54 24.75
CA TYR A 88 -2.71 -14.51 25.63
C TYR A 88 -4.11 -14.88 26.14
N TYR A 89 -4.99 -15.35 25.25
CA TYR A 89 -6.32 -15.82 25.62
C TYR A 89 -6.26 -16.98 26.64
N ALA A 90 -5.39 -17.97 26.40
CA ALA A 90 -5.18 -19.06 27.33
C ALA A 90 -4.68 -18.58 28.70
N ALA A 91 -3.74 -17.62 28.74
CA ALA A 91 -3.22 -17.07 29.98
C ALA A 91 -4.31 -16.33 30.76
N MET A 92 -5.13 -15.54 30.05
CA MET A 92 -6.28 -14.85 30.64
C MET A 92 -7.30 -15.83 31.21
N ARG A 93 -7.56 -16.96 30.53
CA ARG A 93 -8.46 -17.99 31.05
C ARG A 93 -7.99 -18.55 32.39
N TYR A 94 -6.70 -18.92 32.49
CA TYR A 94 -6.16 -19.40 33.76
C TYR A 94 -6.22 -18.34 34.87
N ALA A 95 -5.96 -17.07 34.54
CA ALA A 95 -6.07 -15.98 35.51
C ALA A 95 -7.52 -15.76 35.97
N VAL A 96 -8.49 -15.85 35.06
CA VAL A 96 -9.92 -15.73 35.40
C VAL A 96 -10.37 -16.91 36.26
N ASP A 97 -9.99 -18.14 35.92
CA ASP A 97 -10.34 -19.34 36.70
C ASP A 97 -9.80 -19.24 38.14
N ASP A 98 -8.56 -18.74 38.32
CA ASP A 98 -7.96 -18.51 39.62
C ASP A 98 -8.73 -17.46 40.46
N VAL A 99 -9.09 -16.33 39.86
CA VAL A 99 -9.87 -15.28 40.53
C VAL A 99 -11.29 -15.75 40.87
N VAL A 100 -11.97 -16.41 39.93
CA VAL A 100 -13.35 -16.88 40.12
C VAL A 100 -13.41 -17.97 41.19
N HIS A 101 -12.53 -18.98 41.13
CA HIS A 101 -12.53 -20.01 42.16
C HIS A 101 -11.96 -19.53 43.50
N GLY A 102 -11.01 -18.59 43.50
CA GLY A 102 -10.53 -17.95 44.71
C GLY A 102 -11.62 -17.17 45.44
N THR A 103 -12.38 -16.34 44.72
CA THR A 103 -13.55 -15.64 45.30
C THR A 103 -14.61 -16.61 45.81
N LEU A 104 -14.87 -17.70 45.08
CA LEU A 104 -15.82 -18.73 45.52
C LEU A 104 -15.40 -19.41 46.82
N ASN A 105 -14.11 -19.75 46.94
CA ASN A 105 -13.54 -20.33 48.14
C ASN A 105 -13.65 -19.37 49.34
N GLU A 106 -13.36 -18.07 49.16
CA GLU A 106 -13.54 -17.06 50.21
C GLU A 106 -15.00 -16.95 50.69
N PHE A 107 -15.96 -16.97 49.78
CA PHE A 107 -17.38 -16.99 50.16
C PHE A 107 -17.74 -18.24 50.97
N ALA A 108 -17.20 -19.40 50.60
CA ALA A 108 -17.43 -20.66 51.31
C ALA A 108 -16.85 -20.68 52.73
N LEU A 109 -15.77 -19.92 52.99
CA LEU A 109 -15.18 -19.78 54.32
C LEU A 109 -16.02 -18.87 55.24
N HIS A 110 -16.74 -17.90 54.69
CA HIS A 110 -17.38 -16.83 55.46
C HIS A 110 -18.91 -16.94 55.58
N GLN A 111 -19.58 -17.64 54.67
CA GLN A 111 -21.04 -17.83 54.71
C GLN A 111 -21.43 -19.27 54.39
N PRO A 112 -22.54 -19.81 54.94
CA PRO A 112 -23.09 -21.08 54.50
C PRO A 112 -23.44 -20.94 53.01
N VAL A 113 -22.70 -21.67 52.18
CA VAL A 113 -22.75 -21.62 50.72
C VAL A 113 -24.21 -21.76 50.25
N PRO A 114 -24.74 -20.83 49.43
CA PRO A 114 -26.05 -20.98 48.82
C PRO A 114 -26.12 -22.31 48.05
N ALA A 115 -27.21 -23.07 48.20
CA ALA A 115 -27.38 -24.38 47.56
C ALA A 115 -27.21 -24.37 46.02
N THR A 116 -27.22 -23.19 45.39
CA THR A 116 -26.96 -22.96 43.97
C THR A 116 -25.49 -23.13 43.54
N VAL A 117 -24.52 -23.13 44.47
CA VAL A 117 -23.09 -23.38 44.15
C VAL A 117 -22.78 -24.88 44.02
N ALA A 118 -23.68 -25.76 44.47
CA ALA A 118 -23.56 -27.21 44.33
C ALA A 118 -23.61 -27.71 42.86
N VAL A 119 -23.80 -26.82 41.88
CA VAL A 119 -23.94 -27.13 40.44
C VAL A 119 -22.67 -27.73 39.82
N ILE A 120 -21.50 -27.60 40.46
CA ILE A 120 -20.23 -28.13 39.91
C ILE A 120 -19.80 -29.46 40.58
N GLY A 121 -20.46 -29.91 41.64
CA GLY A 121 -20.21 -31.23 42.25
C GLY A 121 -18.85 -31.40 42.95
N GLU A 122 -17.94 -30.44 42.84
CA GLU A 122 -16.65 -30.39 43.54
C GLU A 122 -16.64 -29.35 44.67
N ASP A 123 -15.81 -29.60 45.69
CA ASP A 123 -15.59 -28.70 46.81
C ASP A 123 -14.84 -27.43 46.38
N ALA A 124 -15.28 -26.25 46.85
CA ALA A 124 -14.76 -24.95 46.40
C ALA A 124 -13.26 -24.77 46.70
N GLN A 125 -12.77 -25.33 47.81
CA GLN A 125 -11.34 -25.31 48.14
C GLN A 125 -10.54 -26.16 47.16
N THR A 126 -11.08 -27.31 46.76
CA THR A 126 -10.46 -28.20 45.78
C THR A 126 -10.38 -27.53 44.39
N LEU A 127 -11.46 -26.90 43.93
CA LEU A 127 -11.50 -26.15 42.67
C LEU A 127 -10.49 -24.99 42.65
N TYR A 128 -10.42 -24.22 43.74
CA TYR A 128 -9.44 -23.15 43.86
C TYR A 128 -8.00 -23.68 43.82
N ALA A 129 -7.68 -24.73 44.58
CA ALA A 129 -6.35 -25.32 44.58
C ALA A 129 -5.94 -25.83 43.19
N GLN A 130 -6.86 -26.43 42.44
CA GLN A 130 -6.62 -26.86 41.06
C GLN A 130 -6.39 -25.66 40.12
N SER A 131 -7.22 -24.62 40.17
CA SER A 131 -7.07 -23.43 39.33
C SER A 131 -5.81 -22.63 39.65
N TYR A 132 -5.46 -22.48 40.93
CA TYR A 132 -4.22 -21.83 41.35
C TYR A 132 -2.99 -22.62 40.88
N ALA A 133 -2.99 -23.95 41.01
CA ALA A 133 -1.92 -24.80 40.48
C ALA A 133 -1.81 -24.66 38.95
N GLY A 134 -2.96 -24.66 38.24
CA GLY A 134 -3.00 -24.44 36.79
C GLY A 134 -2.46 -23.07 36.38
N GLY A 135 -2.91 -22.00 37.04
CA GLY A 135 -2.45 -20.63 36.76
C GLY A 135 -0.97 -20.43 37.04
N SER A 136 -0.49 -20.90 38.20
CA SER A 136 0.92 -20.80 38.58
C SER A 136 1.86 -21.59 37.66
N GLU A 137 1.41 -22.72 37.09
CA GLU A 137 2.19 -23.46 36.10
C GLU A 137 2.13 -22.84 34.70
N TRP A 138 0.92 -22.55 34.19
CA TRP A 138 0.72 -22.24 32.78
C TRP A 138 0.93 -20.78 32.42
N ILE A 139 0.60 -19.82 33.30
CA ILE A 139 0.76 -18.39 32.99
C ILE A 139 2.25 -18.05 32.71
N PRO A 140 3.23 -18.46 33.54
CA PRO A 140 4.64 -18.19 33.25
C PRO A 140 5.13 -18.87 31.97
N ARG A 141 4.64 -20.08 31.67
CA ARG A 141 4.99 -20.79 30.43
C ARG A 141 4.43 -20.10 29.20
N LEU A 142 3.17 -19.65 29.25
CA LEU A 142 2.54 -18.92 28.15
C LEU A 142 3.22 -17.58 27.91
N LYS A 143 3.62 -16.88 28.98
CA LYS A 143 4.47 -15.67 28.87
C LYS A 143 5.78 -15.99 28.14
N HIS A 144 6.48 -17.05 28.53
CA HIS A 144 7.72 -17.45 27.87
C HIS A 144 7.50 -17.79 26.39
N TRP A 145 6.41 -18.47 26.05
CA TRP A 145 6.04 -18.76 24.66
C TRP A 145 5.76 -17.50 23.86
N MET A 146 5.00 -16.54 24.41
CA MET A 146 4.76 -15.25 23.77
C MET A 146 6.06 -14.49 23.51
N GLU A 147 7.00 -14.46 24.47
CA GLU A 147 8.32 -13.86 24.28
C GLU A 147 9.09 -14.54 23.14
N LYS A 148 9.02 -15.87 23.01
CA LYS A 148 9.67 -16.59 21.90
C LYS A 148 9.02 -16.28 20.56
N LEU A 149 7.70 -16.26 20.48
CA LEU A 149 6.97 -15.93 19.25
C LEU A 149 7.25 -14.50 18.81
N SER A 150 7.26 -13.54 19.73
CA SER A 150 7.61 -12.14 19.45
C SER A 150 9.05 -12.00 18.92
N ASN A 151 10.01 -12.73 19.49
CA ASN A 151 11.39 -12.73 18.98
C ASN A 151 11.48 -13.33 17.56
N ILE A 152 10.69 -14.35 17.25
CA ILE A 152 10.63 -14.95 15.90
C ILE A 152 10.01 -13.95 14.92
N GLU A 153 8.86 -13.36 15.28
CA GLU A 153 8.19 -12.33 14.47
C GLU A 153 9.15 -11.18 14.14
N PHE A 154 9.84 -10.67 15.16
CA PHE A 154 10.84 -9.62 15.01
C PHE A 154 11.99 -10.05 14.08
N GLY A 155 12.52 -11.26 14.27
CA GLY A 155 13.56 -11.82 13.41
C GLY A 155 13.10 -11.92 11.95
N MET A 156 11.86 -12.37 11.72
CA MET A 156 11.24 -12.46 10.39
C MET A 156 11.08 -11.08 9.75
N ALA A 157 10.56 -10.11 10.50
CA ALA A 157 10.41 -8.74 10.03
C ALA A 157 11.76 -8.11 9.64
N ALA A 158 12.81 -8.35 10.45
CA ALA A 158 14.15 -7.83 10.19
C ALA A 158 14.80 -8.43 8.93
N VAL A 159 14.57 -9.71 8.63
CA VAL A 159 15.15 -10.37 7.44
C VAL A 159 14.29 -10.25 6.18
N ALA A 160 13.01 -9.88 6.30
CA ALA A 160 12.07 -9.80 5.19
C ALA A 160 12.59 -8.97 4.01
N PRO A 161 13.14 -7.75 4.20
CA PRO A 161 13.62 -6.93 3.09
C PRO A 161 14.79 -7.60 2.34
N ALA A 162 15.68 -8.28 3.07
CA ALA A 162 16.80 -9.00 2.48
C ALA A 162 16.34 -10.22 1.67
N LEU A 163 15.30 -10.93 2.13
CA LEU A 163 14.71 -12.05 1.39
C LEU A 163 14.01 -11.58 0.11
N VAL A 164 13.20 -10.53 0.19
CA VAL A 164 12.54 -9.91 -0.97
C VAL A 164 13.58 -9.47 -2.00
N ARG A 165 14.63 -8.77 -1.55
CA ARG A 165 15.74 -8.34 -2.39
C ARG A 165 16.43 -9.53 -3.08
N LYS A 166 16.73 -10.60 -2.33
CA LYS A 166 17.37 -11.80 -2.88
C LYS A 166 16.49 -12.47 -3.94
N GLU A 167 15.18 -12.50 -3.72
CA GLU A 167 14.23 -13.10 -4.66
C GLU A 167 14.10 -12.29 -5.96
N ILE A 168 13.99 -10.97 -5.84
CA ILE A 168 14.03 -10.04 -6.99
C ILE A 168 15.30 -10.27 -7.80
N PHE A 169 16.47 -10.31 -7.14
CA PHE A 169 17.74 -10.56 -7.83
C PHE A 169 17.77 -11.92 -8.52
N ARG A 170 17.29 -12.97 -7.86
CA ARG A 170 17.24 -14.32 -8.43
C ARG A 170 16.44 -14.35 -9.72
N VAL A 171 15.21 -13.82 -9.71
CA VAL A 171 14.30 -13.84 -10.86
C VAL A 171 14.83 -13.02 -12.04
N VAL A 172 15.49 -11.89 -11.76
CA VAL A 172 16.11 -11.06 -12.81
C VAL A 172 17.23 -11.81 -13.52
N HIS A 173 18.10 -12.49 -12.76
CA HIS A 173 19.21 -13.28 -13.32
C HIS A 173 18.67 -14.45 -14.15
N GLU A 174 17.66 -15.17 -13.63
CA GLU A 174 16.99 -16.26 -14.35
C GLU A 174 16.35 -15.76 -15.66
N THR A 175 15.69 -14.61 -15.64
CA THR A 175 14.98 -14.08 -16.82
C THR A 175 15.95 -13.54 -17.88
N LEU A 176 17.06 -12.93 -17.46
CA LEU A 176 18.07 -12.40 -18.38
C LEU A 176 19.11 -13.44 -18.81
N GLY A 177 19.07 -14.65 -18.25
CA GLY A 177 20.06 -15.71 -18.53
C GLY A 177 21.48 -15.35 -18.06
N VAL A 178 21.58 -14.46 -17.07
CA VAL A 178 22.87 -14.05 -16.49
C VAL A 178 23.18 -15.01 -15.36
N ASP A 179 24.33 -15.67 -15.44
CA ASP A 179 24.78 -16.58 -14.38
C ASP A 179 25.04 -15.77 -13.08
N PRO A 180 24.28 -16.01 -11.99
CA PRO A 180 24.44 -15.25 -10.74
C PRO A 180 25.81 -15.43 -10.09
N SER A 181 26.59 -16.45 -10.48
CA SER A 181 27.96 -16.67 -9.98
C SER A 181 28.99 -15.74 -10.59
N THR A 182 28.69 -15.12 -11.75
CA THR A 182 29.63 -14.24 -12.44
C THR A 182 29.79 -12.88 -11.76
N GLY A 183 28.90 -12.54 -10.81
CA GLY A 183 28.97 -11.30 -10.04
C GLY A 183 28.90 -10.05 -10.90
N ASP A 184 28.33 -10.13 -12.12
CA ASP A 184 28.29 -9.03 -13.07
C ASP A 184 27.48 -7.86 -12.47
N PRO A 185 28.14 -6.77 -12.08
CA PRO A 185 27.48 -5.65 -11.41
C PRO A 185 26.64 -4.81 -12.39
N SER A 186 26.60 -5.15 -13.68
CA SER A 186 25.89 -4.39 -14.71
C SER A 186 24.38 -4.54 -14.66
N VAL A 187 23.85 -5.56 -13.97
CA VAL A 187 22.42 -5.75 -13.75
C VAL A 187 22.04 -5.19 -12.39
N GLN A 188 22.06 -3.86 -12.27
CA GLN A 188 21.51 -3.18 -11.10
C GLN A 188 20.02 -2.95 -11.32
N VAL A 189 19.20 -3.62 -10.51
CA VAL A 189 17.78 -3.34 -10.44
C VAL A 189 17.59 -2.27 -9.37
N ALA A 190 17.13 -1.10 -9.77
CA ALA A 190 16.67 -0.10 -8.83
C ALA A 190 15.38 -0.64 -8.19
N ILE A 191 15.49 -1.16 -6.97
CA ILE A 191 14.33 -1.57 -6.18
C ILE A 191 13.81 -0.31 -5.49
N PHE A 192 12.64 0.15 -5.91
CA PHE A 192 11.95 1.31 -5.33
C PHE A 192 10.52 0.88 -4.98
N PRO A 193 9.98 1.25 -3.80
CA PRO A 193 10.63 1.81 -2.61
C PRO A 193 11.06 0.72 -1.62
N ASP A 194 12.22 0.93 -0.97
CA ASP A 194 12.61 0.21 0.26
C ASP A 194 11.74 0.78 1.39
N ILE A 195 10.47 0.35 1.48
CA ILE A 195 9.62 0.70 2.61
C ILE A 195 10.06 -0.24 3.75
N PRO A 196 10.72 0.28 4.79
CA PRO A 196 11.11 -0.57 5.91
C PRO A 196 9.84 -1.17 6.54
N TYR A 197 9.75 -2.50 6.50
CA TYR A 197 8.59 -3.28 6.98
C TYR A 197 8.40 -3.21 8.49
N ALA A 198 9.48 -2.92 9.18
CA ALA A 198 9.48 -2.61 10.58
C ALA A 198 10.22 -1.27 10.75
N PRO A 199 9.85 -0.47 11.75
CA PRO A 199 10.83 0.42 12.34
C PRO A 199 12.17 -0.33 12.51
N ASP A 200 13.28 0.31 12.15
CA ASP A 200 14.65 -0.24 12.18
C ASP A 200 14.84 -1.21 13.38
N PRO A 201 15.41 -2.42 13.25
CA PRO A 201 15.56 -3.40 14.34
C PRO A 201 16.37 -2.94 15.58
N GLY A 202 16.77 -1.68 15.67
CA GLY A 202 17.21 -1.00 16.91
C GLY A 202 16.39 0.24 17.29
N GLY A 203 15.48 0.68 16.41
CA GLY A 203 14.50 1.72 16.63
C GLY A 203 13.40 1.21 17.54
N ASN A 204 13.64 1.28 18.86
CA ASN A 204 12.52 1.37 19.79
C ASN A 204 11.78 2.68 19.47
N TYR A 205 10.75 2.62 18.61
CA TYR A 205 9.84 3.74 18.42
C TYR A 205 9.05 3.91 19.70
N THR A 206 9.65 4.66 20.62
CA THR A 206 9.01 5.02 21.87
C THR A 206 8.07 6.15 21.53
N LEU A 207 6.78 5.84 21.40
CA LEU A 207 5.75 6.85 21.29
C LEU A 207 5.41 7.35 22.69
N THR A 208 5.95 8.51 23.04
CA THR A 208 5.65 9.17 24.31
C THR A 208 4.39 9.99 24.13
N ILE A 209 3.30 9.58 24.79
CA ILE A 209 2.05 10.34 24.83
C ILE A 209 2.05 11.20 26.09
N THR A 210 2.25 12.50 25.91
CA THR A 210 2.26 13.49 27.01
C THR A 210 1.00 14.33 26.96
N ARG A 211 0.26 14.36 28.06
CA ARG A 211 -0.89 15.26 28.20
C ARG A 211 -0.39 16.71 28.43
N GLN A 212 -0.78 17.64 27.57
CA GLN A 212 -0.42 19.06 27.65
C GLN A 212 -1.43 19.80 28.56
N GLY A 213 -1.43 19.44 29.85
CA GLY A 213 -2.39 19.99 30.82
C GLY A 213 -3.85 19.67 30.47
N ASN A 214 -4.70 20.69 30.42
CA ASN A 214 -6.11 20.57 30.00
C ASN A 214 -6.31 20.90 28.52
N SER A 215 -5.23 21.23 27.80
CA SER A 215 -5.29 21.84 26.48
C SER A 215 -5.04 20.85 25.35
N GLY A 216 -4.71 19.59 25.63
CA GLY A 216 -4.51 18.57 24.60
C GLY A 216 -3.49 17.48 24.93
N TRP A 217 -2.95 16.87 23.87
CA TRP A 217 -1.98 15.79 23.92
C TRP A 217 -0.86 16.04 22.92
N ARG A 218 0.35 15.60 23.27
CA ARG A 218 1.51 15.56 22.38
C ARG A 218 1.98 14.11 22.28
N LEU A 219 2.06 13.62 21.06
CA LEU A 219 2.59 12.32 20.71
C LEU A 219 3.98 12.56 20.14
N GLU A 220 5.02 12.03 20.76
CA GLU A 220 6.41 12.23 20.33
C GLU A 220 7.10 10.88 20.15
N GLY A 221 7.54 10.61 18.94
CA GLY A 221 8.37 9.48 18.57
C GLY A 221 9.84 9.73 18.92
N SER A 222 10.58 8.64 19.13
CA SER A 222 12.01 8.66 19.45
C SER A 222 12.90 9.21 18.33
N ASP A 223 12.38 9.31 17.11
CA ASP A 223 13.02 9.88 15.92
C ASP A 223 12.85 11.41 15.84
N GLY A 224 12.25 12.04 16.85
CA GLY A 224 11.96 13.47 16.86
C GLY A 224 10.70 13.85 16.07
N PHE A 225 10.01 12.88 15.48
CA PHE A 225 8.67 13.09 14.95
C PHE A 225 7.73 13.38 16.11
N TRP A 226 6.91 14.43 15.99
CA TRP A 226 5.85 14.70 16.95
C TRP A 226 4.58 15.16 16.26
N ILE A 227 3.46 14.88 16.91
CA ILE A 227 2.13 15.39 16.60
C ILE A 227 1.59 15.99 17.90
N GLU A 228 1.14 17.24 17.82
CA GLU A 228 0.46 17.92 18.92
C GLU A 228 -1.00 18.11 18.57
N ILE A 229 -1.89 17.61 19.41
CA ILE A 229 -3.34 17.71 19.28
C ILE A 229 -3.82 18.63 20.40
N LEU A 230 -4.17 19.86 20.07
CA LEU A 230 -4.70 20.86 20.99
C LEU A 230 -6.21 20.93 20.90
N ILE A 231 -6.88 21.02 22.04
CA ILE A 231 -8.32 21.28 22.14
C ILE A 231 -8.50 22.79 22.00
N THR A 232 -9.00 23.24 20.86
CA THR A 232 -9.25 24.66 20.56
C THR A 232 -10.67 25.09 20.93
N GLY A 233 -11.60 24.14 21.09
CA GLY A 233 -12.97 24.36 21.53
C GLY A 233 -13.64 23.06 21.98
N PRO A 234 -14.92 23.09 22.39
CA PRO A 234 -15.67 21.90 22.82
C PRO A 234 -15.68 20.78 21.77
N ASP A 235 -15.72 21.17 20.50
CA ASP A 235 -15.82 20.30 19.34
C ASP A 235 -14.76 20.64 18.27
N SER A 236 -13.67 21.28 18.67
CA SER A 236 -12.63 21.76 17.76
C SER A 236 -11.25 21.37 18.27
N TYR A 237 -10.44 20.82 17.38
CA TYR A 237 -9.08 20.38 17.65
C TYR A 237 -8.12 21.00 16.63
N SER A 238 -6.93 21.38 17.06
CA SER A 238 -5.82 21.76 16.20
C SER A 238 -4.75 20.69 16.27
N VAL A 239 -4.37 20.15 15.12
CA VAL A 239 -3.35 19.12 15.00
C VAL A 239 -2.15 19.71 14.28
N THR A 240 -1.01 19.76 14.95
CA THR A 240 0.26 20.28 14.41
C THR A 240 1.30 19.17 14.35
N SER A 241 1.94 18.99 13.20
CA SER A 241 3.03 18.04 13.03
C SER A 241 4.40 18.68 13.33
N SER A 242 5.42 17.83 13.49
CA SER A 242 6.83 18.23 13.58
C SER A 242 7.35 19.05 12.41
N THR A 243 6.71 19.00 11.25
CA THR A 243 7.03 19.85 10.08
C THR A 243 6.45 21.26 10.20
N GLY A 244 5.70 21.56 11.26
CA GLY A 244 5.01 22.83 11.45
C GLY A 244 3.70 22.95 10.67
N THR A 245 3.25 21.87 10.04
CA THR A 245 1.97 21.86 9.33
C THR A 245 0.85 21.71 10.36
N THR A 246 -0.04 22.69 10.42
CA THR A 246 -1.21 22.67 11.30
C THR A 246 -2.47 22.49 10.47
N PHE A 247 -3.34 21.58 10.90
CA PHE A 247 -4.72 21.49 10.42
C PHE A 247 -5.68 21.55 11.60
N THR A 248 -6.90 22.01 11.38
CA THR A 248 -7.97 21.98 12.38
C THR A 248 -8.95 20.87 12.05
N VAL A 249 -9.55 20.28 13.07
CA VAL A 249 -10.60 19.28 12.98
C VAL A 249 -11.77 19.79 13.81
N ASP A 250 -12.84 20.19 13.14
CA ASP A 250 -14.06 20.69 13.74
C ASP A 250 -15.16 19.63 13.60
N ARG A 251 -15.68 19.15 14.72
CA ARG A 251 -16.87 18.29 14.76
C ARG A 251 -18.11 19.18 14.63
N LEU A 252 -18.79 19.06 13.50
CA LEU A 252 -20.02 19.81 13.21
C LEU A 252 -21.26 19.08 13.74
N SER A 253 -21.22 17.74 13.74
CA SER A 253 -22.20 16.85 14.38
C SER A 253 -21.55 15.49 14.71
N ASP A 254 -22.29 14.55 15.30
CA ASP A 254 -21.80 13.20 15.59
C ASP A 254 -21.29 12.46 14.35
N ASP A 255 -21.88 12.77 13.20
CA ASP A 255 -21.64 12.15 11.91
C ASP A 255 -21.00 13.11 10.90
N HIS A 256 -20.56 14.31 11.30
CA HIS A 256 -19.96 15.29 10.37
C HIS A 256 -18.75 15.98 11.01
N TYR A 257 -17.60 15.81 10.38
CA TYR A 257 -16.33 16.43 10.75
C TYR A 257 -15.80 17.24 9.58
N ARG A 258 -15.16 18.35 9.89
CA ARG A 258 -14.48 19.21 8.94
C ARG A 258 -13.00 19.29 9.29
N VAL A 259 -12.14 18.98 8.34
CA VAL A 259 -10.69 19.10 8.46
C VAL A 259 -10.22 20.24 7.58
N THR A 260 -9.72 21.31 8.18
CA THR A 260 -9.16 22.45 7.44
C THR A 260 -7.65 22.39 7.48
N THR A 261 -7.04 22.22 6.31
CA THR A 261 -5.58 22.23 6.10
C THR A 261 -5.16 23.56 5.46
N PRO A 262 -3.85 23.86 5.36
CA PRO A 262 -3.37 25.03 4.63
C PRO A 262 -3.78 25.05 3.15
N ASP A 263 -4.00 23.87 2.57
CA ASP A 263 -4.28 23.69 1.14
C ASP A 263 -5.78 23.62 0.80
N GLY A 264 -6.65 23.48 1.81
CA GLY A 264 -8.10 23.40 1.58
C GLY A 264 -8.88 22.83 2.75
N THR A 265 -10.14 22.50 2.49
CA THR A 265 -11.03 21.89 3.49
C THR A 265 -11.53 20.54 3.02
N ILE A 266 -11.47 19.56 3.91
CA ILE A 266 -11.98 18.21 3.73
C ILE A 266 -13.16 18.04 4.67
N ASP A 267 -14.36 17.80 4.14
CA ASP A 267 -15.54 17.46 4.92
C ASP A 267 -15.73 15.93 4.91
N LEU A 268 -15.82 15.33 6.11
CA LEU A 268 -16.12 13.93 6.33
C LEU A 268 -17.51 13.79 6.91
N GLN A 269 -18.42 13.14 6.20
CA GLN A 269 -19.78 12.91 6.66
C GLN A 269 -20.14 11.43 6.62
N ASN A 270 -20.56 10.86 7.75
CA ASN A 270 -21.13 9.53 7.80
C ASN A 270 -22.59 9.61 7.36
N LEU A 271 -22.90 8.94 6.25
CA LEU A 271 -24.23 8.90 5.68
C LEU A 271 -24.82 7.52 5.98
N ASP A 272 -25.92 7.50 6.73
CA ASP A 272 -26.57 6.25 7.13
C ASP A 272 -26.83 5.35 5.91
N GLY A 273 -26.39 4.10 6.00
CA GLY A 273 -26.42 3.10 4.93
C GLY A 273 -25.35 3.23 3.83
N LEU A 274 -24.69 4.38 3.65
CA LEU A 274 -23.63 4.58 2.64
C LEU A 274 -22.22 4.47 3.27
N GLY A 275 -22.08 4.92 4.53
CA GLY A 275 -20.82 5.00 5.25
C GLY A 275 -20.20 6.40 5.19
N TRP A 276 -18.90 6.49 5.45
CA TRP A 276 -18.16 7.76 5.42
C TRP A 276 -17.94 8.25 3.99
N VAL A 277 -18.44 9.45 3.70
CA VAL A 277 -18.15 10.20 2.49
C VAL A 277 -17.09 11.26 2.81
N VAL A 278 -16.02 11.29 2.02
CA VAL A 278 -14.95 12.28 2.12
C VAL A 278 -15.04 13.20 0.92
N THR A 279 -15.20 14.50 1.18
CA THR A 279 -15.23 15.53 0.14
C THR A 279 -14.07 16.48 0.35
N SER A 280 -13.15 16.56 -0.61
CA SER A 280 -12.09 17.56 -0.62
C SER A 280 -12.53 18.75 -1.47
N SER A 281 -12.76 19.89 -0.85
CA SER A 281 -13.06 21.11 -1.60
C SER A 281 -11.75 21.87 -1.84
N GLY A 282 -11.30 21.90 -3.09
CA GLY A 282 -10.44 22.99 -3.59
C GLY A 282 -11.21 24.31 -3.74
N GLY A 283 -12.27 24.52 -2.94
CA GLY A 283 -13.24 25.63 -3.07
C GLY A 283 -14.60 25.28 -3.66
N ALA A 284 -14.86 24.03 -4.07
CA ALA A 284 -16.19 23.60 -4.53
C ALA A 284 -17.09 23.19 -3.36
N ASN A 285 -18.27 23.82 -3.23
CA ASN A 285 -19.27 23.42 -2.24
C ASN A 285 -19.96 22.14 -2.70
N PHE A 286 -19.83 21.06 -1.94
CA PHE A 286 -20.62 19.85 -2.14
C PHE A 286 -21.96 19.98 -1.42
N THR A 287 -23.03 19.55 -2.08
CA THR A 287 -24.36 19.47 -1.46
C THR A 287 -24.73 18.00 -1.31
N ILE A 288 -24.89 17.56 -0.07
CA ILE A 288 -25.33 16.21 0.28
C ILE A 288 -26.72 16.31 0.89
N THR A 289 -27.70 15.65 0.27
CA THR A 289 -29.09 15.61 0.74
C THR A 289 -29.67 14.20 0.57
N PRO A 290 -30.67 13.78 1.37
CA PRO A 290 -31.39 12.54 1.10
C PRO A 290 -31.94 12.52 -0.33
N GLY A 291 -31.67 11.44 -1.06
CA GLY A 291 -32.13 11.24 -2.44
C GLY A 291 -33.62 10.90 -2.51
N ALA A 292 -34.28 11.25 -3.60
CA ALA A 292 -35.69 10.97 -3.82
C ALA A 292 -35.97 9.46 -3.99
N ASN A 293 -34.97 8.66 -4.37
CA ASN A 293 -35.13 7.24 -4.68
C ASN A 293 -34.58 6.29 -3.59
N GLY A 294 -34.38 6.79 -2.36
CA GLY A 294 -33.97 5.97 -1.20
C GLY A 294 -32.46 5.78 -1.08
N GLY A 295 -31.68 6.84 -1.35
CA GLY A 295 -30.23 6.91 -1.16
C GLY A 295 -29.80 8.32 -0.73
N TRP A 296 -28.59 8.73 -1.11
CA TRP A 296 -28.05 10.06 -0.86
C TRP A 296 -27.73 10.76 -2.18
N SER A 297 -28.27 11.96 -2.37
CA SER A 297 -27.94 12.85 -3.49
C SER A 297 -26.68 13.64 -3.15
N ILE A 298 -25.62 13.43 -3.94
CA ILE A 298 -24.35 14.13 -3.87
C ILE A 298 -24.19 14.90 -5.18
N ASN A 299 -24.22 16.24 -5.11
CA ASN A 299 -24.20 17.12 -6.29
C ASN A 299 -25.27 16.79 -7.34
N GLY A 300 -26.45 16.33 -6.89
CA GLY A 300 -27.58 16.00 -7.77
C GLY A 300 -27.55 14.60 -8.38
N GLN A 301 -26.53 13.79 -8.07
CA GLN A 301 -26.47 12.36 -8.42
C GLN A 301 -26.79 11.53 -7.19
N GLU A 302 -27.66 10.53 -7.32
CA GLU A 302 -28.06 9.69 -6.17
C GLU A 302 -27.23 8.41 -6.09
N TYR A 303 -26.77 8.09 -4.88
CA TYR A 303 -25.94 6.94 -4.54
C TYR A 303 -26.53 6.17 -3.35
N ARG A 304 -26.33 4.86 -3.31
CA ARG A 304 -26.64 4.01 -2.15
C ARG A 304 -25.74 2.77 -2.12
N ARG A 305 -25.77 2.00 -1.03
CA ARG A 305 -25.27 0.62 -1.06
C ARG A 305 -26.40 -0.35 -1.39
N GLY A 306 -26.15 -1.25 -2.34
CA GLY A 306 -27.03 -2.35 -2.67
C GLY A 306 -27.11 -3.39 -1.55
N PRO A 307 -28.00 -4.39 -1.66
CA PRO A 307 -28.13 -5.47 -0.68
C PRO A 307 -26.87 -6.33 -0.53
N ASP A 308 -26.02 -6.36 -1.55
CA ASP A 308 -24.72 -7.03 -1.56
C ASP A 308 -23.57 -6.16 -1.01
N GLY A 309 -23.90 -4.94 -0.56
CA GLY A 309 -22.95 -3.96 -0.07
C GLY A 309 -22.26 -3.15 -1.17
N THR A 310 -22.49 -3.44 -2.46
CA THR A 310 -21.84 -2.70 -3.55
C THR A 310 -22.39 -1.29 -3.68
N LEU A 311 -21.54 -0.34 -4.10
CA LEU A 311 -21.96 1.03 -4.37
C LEU A 311 -22.81 1.06 -5.65
N GLU A 312 -24.02 1.60 -5.57
CA GLU A 312 -24.95 1.77 -6.70
C GLU A 312 -25.20 3.25 -6.98
N GLN A 313 -25.26 3.64 -8.26
CA GLN A 313 -25.65 4.96 -8.73
C GLN A 313 -27.04 4.89 -9.40
N PHE A 314 -27.90 5.86 -9.12
CA PHE A 314 -29.20 5.95 -9.78
C PHE A 314 -29.06 6.58 -11.18
N ASN A 315 -29.29 5.80 -12.23
CA ASN A 315 -29.18 6.25 -13.62
C ASN A 315 -30.36 5.74 -14.44
N GLY A 316 -31.05 6.63 -15.14
CA GLY A 316 -32.15 6.27 -16.05
C GLY A 316 -33.36 5.61 -15.37
N GLY A 317 -33.62 5.91 -14.10
CA GLY A 317 -34.75 5.34 -13.35
C GLY A 317 -34.46 4.00 -12.65
N ALA A 318 -33.21 3.53 -12.68
CA ALA A 318 -32.79 2.30 -12.02
C ALA A 318 -31.46 2.49 -11.29
N TRP A 319 -31.23 1.67 -10.26
CA TRP A 319 -29.96 1.59 -9.58
C TRP A 319 -28.99 0.70 -10.36
N GLN A 320 -27.78 1.20 -10.61
CA GLN A 320 -26.74 0.50 -11.36
C GLN A 320 -25.51 0.36 -10.47
N SER A 321 -25.01 -0.87 -10.29
CA SER A 321 -23.78 -1.13 -9.54
C SER A 321 -22.57 -0.48 -10.23
N MET A 322 -21.72 0.19 -9.45
CA MET A 322 -20.50 0.86 -9.92
C MET A 322 -19.28 -0.09 -10.01
N GLY A 323 -19.49 -1.39 -9.77
CA GLY A 323 -18.42 -2.39 -9.74
C GLY A 323 -17.77 -2.51 -8.36
N SER A 324 -16.55 -3.05 -8.31
CA SER A 324 -15.84 -3.36 -7.06
C SER A 324 -15.09 -2.18 -6.42
N SER A 325 -15.19 -0.97 -7.00
CA SER A 325 -14.56 0.21 -6.42
C SER A 325 -15.51 0.85 -5.41
N ASP A 326 -15.14 0.83 -4.14
CA ASP A 326 -15.82 1.60 -3.08
C ASP A 326 -15.45 3.10 -3.09
N THR A 327 -14.60 3.53 -4.04
CA THR A 327 -14.18 4.92 -4.19
C THR A 327 -14.90 5.57 -5.37
N LEU A 328 -15.61 6.67 -5.07
CA LEU A 328 -16.24 7.56 -6.04
C LEU A 328 -15.43 8.86 -6.12
N THR A 329 -14.81 9.13 -7.26
CA THR A 329 -14.23 10.45 -7.57
C THR A 329 -15.27 11.26 -8.31
N ILE A 330 -15.72 12.36 -7.71
CA ILE A 330 -16.61 13.34 -8.36
C ILE A 330 -15.73 14.54 -8.71
N ASP A 331 -15.46 14.71 -10.01
CA ASP A 331 -14.78 15.89 -10.56
C ASP A 331 -15.74 17.08 -10.68
#